data_AF-A0A0M8Y279-F1
#
_entry.id   AF-A0A0M8Y279-F1
#
_cell.length_a   1.000
_cell.length_b   1.000
_cell.length_c   1.000
_cell.angle_alpha   90.00
_cell.angle_beta   90.00
_cell.angle_gamma   90.00
#
_symmetry.space_group_name_H-M   'P 1'
#
loop_
_entity.id
_entity.type
_entity.pdbx_description
1 polymer ?
#
loop_
_entity_poly.entity_id
_entity_poly.type
_entity_poly.pdbx_seq_one_letter_code
_entity_poly.pdbx_strand_id
1 'polypeptide(L)'
;MVALTVGAAAIAFSTPASAAEAPRCTAMTEMVRSGRTIVVPTTKGSAFCQIGRDYAANATVVSRFQFTMRRCYPTLNLASPYSDEKVGDLYADGSFGSRTEAALKAVQRHIGTAADGIYGPNTRDRMKFTTPDRVYCYGY
;
A
#
# COMPACT_ATOMS: atom_id res chain seq x y z
N MET A 1 21.72 -50.46 -41.65
CA MET A 1 22.34 -49.73 -40.53
C MET A 1 21.38 -48.62 -40.11
N VAL A 2 20.92 -48.69 -38.87
CA VAL A 2 20.04 -47.72 -38.21
C VAL A 2 20.93 -46.75 -37.42
N ALA A 3 20.72 -45.44 -37.56
CA ALA A 3 21.16 -44.43 -36.59
C ALA A 3 20.40 -43.11 -36.88
N LEU A 4 19.20 -42.94 -36.30
CA LEU A 4 18.92 -42.21 -35.05
C LEU A 4 19.19 -40.69 -35.16
N THR A 5 18.15 -39.97 -35.56
CA THR A 5 18.01 -38.52 -35.40
C THR A 5 17.87 -38.19 -33.92
N VAL A 6 18.76 -37.36 -33.39
CA VAL A 6 18.65 -36.81 -32.03
C VAL A 6 17.60 -35.69 -32.07
N GLY A 7 16.42 -35.95 -31.50
CA GLY A 7 15.38 -34.94 -31.32
C GLY A 7 15.70 -34.02 -30.14
N ALA A 8 15.89 -32.73 -30.39
CA ALA A 8 15.99 -31.71 -29.36
C ALA A 8 14.61 -31.47 -28.73
N ALA A 9 14.41 -31.89 -27.48
CA ALA A 9 13.22 -31.58 -26.71
C ALA A 9 13.30 -30.14 -26.20
N ALA A 10 12.50 -29.24 -26.78
CA ALA A 10 12.32 -27.88 -26.25
C ALA A 10 11.48 -27.96 -24.98
N ILE A 11 12.11 -27.79 -23.82
CA ILE A 11 11.42 -27.62 -22.54
C ILE A 11 10.76 -26.24 -22.57
N ALA A 12 9.45 -26.21 -22.81
CA ALA A 12 8.65 -25.00 -22.67
C ALA A 12 8.55 -24.66 -21.18
N PHE A 13 9.40 -23.75 -20.71
CA PHE A 13 9.18 -23.10 -19.43
C PHE A 13 7.92 -22.25 -19.56
N SER A 14 6.80 -22.76 -19.06
CA SER A 14 5.58 -21.96 -18.87
C SER A 14 5.94 -20.82 -17.93
N THR A 15 6.16 -19.63 -18.48
CA THR A 15 6.28 -18.40 -17.69
C THR A 15 5.05 -18.33 -16.80
N PRO A 16 5.19 -18.36 -15.46
CA PRO A 16 4.03 -18.17 -14.61
C PRO A 16 3.43 -16.82 -15.00
N ALA A 17 2.11 -16.79 -15.18
CA ALA A 17 1.38 -15.55 -15.41
C ALA A 17 1.78 -14.58 -14.30
N SER A 18 2.60 -13.59 -14.63
CA SER A 18 3.07 -12.59 -13.68
C SER A 18 1.84 -11.97 -13.06
N ALA A 19 1.66 -12.13 -11.75
CA ALA A 19 0.73 -11.29 -11.01
C ALA A 19 1.18 -9.86 -11.28
N ALA A 20 0.42 -9.14 -12.11
CA ALA A 20 0.76 -7.79 -12.49
C ALA A 20 0.96 -6.97 -11.22
N GLU A 21 2.19 -6.54 -10.97
CA GLU A 21 2.49 -5.65 -9.85
C GLU A 21 1.60 -4.43 -9.99
N ALA A 22 0.94 -4.08 -8.88
CA ALA A 22 -0.02 -3.01 -8.92
C ALA A 22 0.72 -1.70 -9.26
N PRO A 23 0.20 -0.89 -10.21
CA PRO A 23 0.83 0.37 -10.58
C PRO A 23 0.95 1.31 -9.37
N ARG A 24 1.91 2.23 -9.39
CA ARG A 24 2.03 3.28 -8.35
C ARG A 24 0.77 4.13 -8.25
N CYS A 25 0.38 4.49 -7.03
CA CYS A 25 -0.70 5.45 -6.81
C CYS A 25 -0.26 6.86 -7.24
N THR A 26 -1.14 7.58 -7.94
CA THR A 26 -0.85 8.92 -8.48
C THR A 26 -1.79 10.00 -7.95
N ALA A 27 -2.92 9.61 -7.33
CA ALA A 27 -3.92 10.54 -6.82
C ALA A 27 -4.54 10.03 -5.51
N MET A 28 -5.27 10.92 -4.83
CA MET A 28 -6.19 10.59 -3.73
C MET A 28 -7.59 10.93 -4.23
N THR A 29 -8.50 9.96 -4.24
CA THR A 29 -9.85 10.14 -4.80
C THR A 29 -10.90 9.77 -3.78
N GLU A 30 -12.01 10.49 -3.81
CA GLU A 30 -13.19 10.14 -3.03
C GLU A 30 -13.86 8.90 -3.61
N MET A 31 -14.16 7.94 -2.74
CA MET A 31 -14.89 6.72 -3.09
C MET A 31 -15.98 6.48 -2.06
N VAL A 32 -17.15 6.04 -2.54
CA VAL A 32 -18.23 5.60 -1.66
C VAL A 32 -18.05 4.12 -1.37
N ARG A 33 -17.95 3.80 -0.08
CA ARG A 33 -17.80 2.46 0.46
C ARG A 33 -18.72 2.28 1.65
N SER A 34 -19.56 1.25 1.61
CA SER A 34 -20.53 0.95 2.67
C SER A 34 -21.38 2.18 3.09
N GLY A 35 -21.79 2.99 2.11
CA GLY A 35 -22.58 4.21 2.32
C GLY A 35 -21.82 5.44 2.85
N ARG A 36 -20.48 5.38 2.91
CA ARG A 36 -19.63 6.47 3.41
C ARG A 36 -18.62 6.90 2.35
N THR A 37 -18.39 8.21 2.24
CA THR A 37 -17.36 8.76 1.36
C THR A 37 -16.02 8.78 2.08
N ILE A 38 -15.03 8.08 1.52
CA ILE A 38 -13.66 8.02 2.03
C ILE A 38 -12.68 8.48 0.96
N VAL A 39 -11.54 9.02 1.37
CA VAL A 39 -10.48 9.45 0.46
C VAL A 39 -9.37 8.40 0.43
N VAL A 40 -9.18 7.76 -0.73
CA VAL A 40 -8.27 6.62 -0.88
C VAL A 40 -7.21 6.89 -1.95
N PRO A 41 -6.00 6.33 -1.83
CA PRO A 41 -5.03 6.35 -2.91
C PRO A 41 -5.54 5.63 -4.15
N THR A 42 -5.37 6.25 -5.31
CA THR A 42 -5.78 5.70 -6.61
C THR A 42 -4.74 5.96 -7.69
N THR A 43 -4.89 5.25 -8.80
CA THR A 43 -4.25 5.56 -10.07
C THR A 43 -5.28 5.45 -11.18
N LYS A 44 -5.40 6.48 -12.02
CA LYS A 44 -6.42 6.56 -13.08
C LYS A 44 -7.85 6.21 -12.60
N GLY A 45 -8.20 6.61 -11.37
CA GLY A 45 -9.51 6.31 -10.74
C GLY A 45 -9.67 4.92 -10.13
N SER A 46 -8.71 4.02 -10.31
CA SER A 46 -8.70 2.69 -9.66
C SER A 46 -7.95 2.75 -8.33
N ALA A 47 -8.52 2.14 -7.28
CA ALA A 47 -7.83 1.96 -6.00
C ALA A 47 -6.87 0.76 -6.00
N PHE A 48 -6.68 0.09 -7.15
CA PHE A 48 -5.67 -0.96 -7.32
C PHE A 48 -4.33 -0.30 -7.65
N CYS A 49 -3.58 0.09 -6.62
CA CYS A 49 -2.28 0.73 -6.76
C CYS A 49 -1.39 0.50 -5.53
N GLN A 50 -0.09 0.80 -5.66
CA GLN A 50 0.91 0.64 -4.59
C GLN A 50 1.54 1.96 -4.12
N ILE A 51 1.91 2.01 -2.84
CA ILE A 51 2.77 3.04 -2.24
C ILE A 51 3.80 2.34 -1.35
N GLY A 52 5.08 2.66 -1.51
CA GLY A 52 6.16 2.11 -0.69
C GLY A 52 7.46 2.87 -0.96
N ARG A 53 8.58 2.44 -0.36
CA ARG A 53 9.90 3.04 -0.64
C ARG A 53 10.30 2.89 -2.10
N ASP A 54 10.10 1.70 -2.65
CA ASP A 54 10.40 1.38 -4.06
C ASP A 54 9.25 1.74 -5.01
N TYR A 55 8.09 2.10 -4.44
CA TYR A 55 6.87 2.47 -5.16
C TYR A 55 6.42 3.89 -4.77
N ALA A 56 7.37 4.81 -4.68
CA ALA A 56 7.13 6.15 -4.17
C ALA A 56 6.08 6.88 -5.04
N ALA A 57 4.92 7.14 -4.42
CA ALA A 57 3.91 8.02 -5.00
C ALA A 57 4.42 9.47 -4.97
N ASN A 58 3.73 10.39 -5.65
CA ASN A 58 4.08 11.81 -5.57
C ASN A 58 3.92 12.35 -4.13
N ALA A 59 4.59 13.45 -3.82
CA ALA A 59 4.61 14.02 -2.48
C ALA A 59 3.21 14.32 -1.91
N THR A 60 2.27 14.73 -2.77
CA THR A 60 0.88 14.98 -2.37
C THR A 60 0.18 13.70 -1.90
N VAL A 61 0.31 12.60 -2.65
CA VAL A 61 -0.29 11.31 -2.28
C VAL A 61 0.32 10.81 -0.97
N VAL A 62 1.65 10.87 -0.84
CA VAL A 62 2.33 10.42 0.37
C VAL A 62 1.95 11.26 1.58
N SER A 63 1.90 12.59 1.46
CA SER A 63 1.52 13.51 2.54
C SER A 63 0.10 13.22 3.04
N ARG A 64 -0.84 12.98 2.11
CA ARG A 64 -2.22 12.62 2.47
C ARG A 64 -2.32 11.20 3.03
N PHE A 65 -1.49 10.28 2.58
CA PHE A 65 -1.42 8.93 3.13
C PHE A 65 -0.87 8.93 4.57
N GLN A 66 0.20 9.70 4.82
CA GLN A 66 0.74 9.96 6.17
C GLN A 66 -0.34 10.56 7.08
N PHE A 67 -1.06 11.59 6.61
CA PHE A 67 -2.18 12.18 7.35
C PHE A 67 -3.26 11.14 7.69
N THR A 68 -3.59 10.25 6.76
CA THR A 68 -4.57 9.19 6.96
C THR A 68 -4.14 8.24 8.08
N MET A 69 -2.89 7.76 8.03
CA MET A 69 -2.34 6.90 9.09
C MET A 69 -2.36 7.60 10.45
N ARG A 70 -1.84 8.84 10.51
CA ARG A 70 -1.83 9.67 11.71
C ARG A 70 -3.22 9.85 12.30
N ARG A 71 -4.23 10.11 11.47
CA ARG A 71 -5.59 10.40 11.92
C ARG A 71 -6.35 9.16 12.38
N CYS A 72 -6.22 8.05 11.64
CA CYS A 72 -7.02 6.86 11.88
C CYS A 72 -6.36 5.86 12.83
N TYR A 73 -5.05 5.98 13.07
CA TYR A 73 -4.26 5.09 13.92
C TYR A 73 -3.31 5.83 14.87
N PRO A 74 -3.74 6.92 15.54
CA PRO A 74 -2.82 7.82 16.24
C PRO A 74 -2.06 7.16 17.40
N THR A 75 -2.65 6.15 18.04
CA THR A 75 -2.10 5.52 19.24
C THR A 75 -1.12 4.38 18.95
N LEU A 76 -0.97 3.96 17.69
CA LEU A 76 -0.05 2.89 17.35
C LEU A 76 1.40 3.36 17.49
N ASN A 77 2.24 2.50 18.04
CA ASN A 77 3.70 2.66 17.97
C ASN A 77 4.19 2.30 16.58
N LEU A 78 5.20 2.99 16.08
CA LEU A 78 5.86 2.61 14.83
C LEU A 78 6.50 1.22 14.96
N ALA A 79 6.64 0.52 13.84
CA ALA A 79 7.41 -0.72 13.82
C ALA A 79 8.89 -0.43 14.12
N SER A 80 9.61 -1.45 14.60
CA SER A 80 11.06 -1.39 14.81
C SER A 80 11.77 -0.86 13.55
N PRO A 81 12.76 0.04 13.68
CA PRO A 81 13.45 0.42 14.93
C PRO A 81 12.84 1.59 15.72
N TYR A 82 11.74 2.19 15.29
CA TYR A 82 11.19 3.43 15.87
C TYR A 82 10.07 3.20 16.90
N SER A 83 10.11 2.11 17.67
CA SER A 83 8.95 1.66 18.48
C SER A 83 8.58 2.55 19.66
N ASP A 84 9.41 3.53 19.98
CA ASP A 84 9.16 4.62 20.92
C ASP A 84 8.32 5.76 20.33
N GLU A 85 8.28 5.91 19.00
CA GLU A 85 7.51 6.94 18.29
C GLU A 85 6.06 6.49 18.01
N LYS A 86 5.12 7.44 17.90
CA LYS A 86 3.71 7.16 17.55
C LYS A 86 3.39 7.51 16.11
N VAL A 87 2.48 6.74 15.50
CA VAL A 87 1.93 7.04 14.18
C VAL A 87 1.22 8.41 14.17
N GLY A 88 0.62 8.79 15.31
CA GLY A 88 -0.01 10.10 15.51
C GLY A 88 0.92 11.31 15.36
N ASP A 89 2.23 11.11 15.51
CA ASP A 89 3.24 12.18 15.51
C ASP A 89 4.01 12.27 14.18
N LEU A 90 3.63 11.47 13.19
CA LEU A 90 4.23 11.56 11.85
C LEU A 90 4.03 12.94 11.22
N TYR A 91 5.12 13.46 10.67
CA TYR A 91 5.08 14.60 9.75
C TYR A 91 4.52 14.15 8.40
N ALA A 92 3.54 14.91 7.90
CA ALA A 92 2.96 14.72 6.57
C ALA A 92 3.82 15.41 5.50
N ASP A 93 5.10 15.05 5.45
CA ASP A 93 6.15 15.69 4.63
C ASP A 93 6.12 15.27 3.15
N GLY A 94 5.28 14.31 2.78
CA GLY A 94 5.21 13.81 1.41
C GLY A 94 6.36 12.87 1.02
N SER A 95 7.21 12.48 1.95
CA SER A 95 8.32 11.56 1.71
C SER A 95 8.05 10.19 2.30
N PHE A 96 8.12 9.16 1.44
CA PHE A 96 7.98 7.77 1.91
C PHE A 96 9.32 7.26 2.45
N GLY A 97 9.74 7.82 3.59
CA GLY A 97 10.97 7.44 4.29
C GLY A 97 10.78 6.25 5.25
N SER A 98 11.84 5.94 6.00
CA SER A 98 11.87 4.82 6.95
C SER A 98 10.80 4.91 8.04
N ARG A 99 10.48 6.12 8.53
CA ARG A 99 9.40 6.33 9.51
C ARG A 99 8.01 6.09 8.92
N THR A 100 7.76 6.56 7.70
CA THR A 100 6.50 6.31 6.99
C THR A 100 6.32 4.81 6.74
N GLU A 101 7.37 4.11 6.33
CA GLU A 101 7.37 2.66 6.17
C GLU A 101 7.11 1.93 7.51
N ALA A 102 7.79 2.33 8.58
CA ALA A 102 7.62 1.75 9.90
C ALA A 102 6.20 1.95 10.46
N ALA A 103 5.60 3.12 10.22
CA ALA A 103 4.22 3.39 10.57
C ALA A 103 3.25 2.54 9.75
N LEU A 104 3.50 2.40 8.45
CA LEU A 104 2.68 1.52 7.62
C LEU A 104 2.76 0.07 8.10
N LYS A 105 3.96 -0.42 8.41
CA LYS A 105 4.16 -1.76 9.00
C LYS A 105 3.40 -1.91 10.32
N ALA A 106 3.37 -0.89 11.17
CA ALA A 106 2.58 -0.92 12.40
C ALA A 106 1.07 -1.00 12.12
N VAL A 107 0.56 -0.19 11.18
CA VAL A 107 -0.84 -0.24 10.73
C VAL A 107 -1.17 -1.62 10.17
N GLN A 108 -0.33 -2.16 9.29
CA GLN A 108 -0.50 -3.50 8.69
C GLN A 108 -0.59 -4.59 9.76
N ARG A 109 0.30 -4.58 10.76
CA ARG A 109 0.24 -5.51 11.90
C ARG A 109 -1.07 -5.36 12.66
N HIS A 110 -1.48 -4.12 12.95
CA HIS A 110 -2.70 -3.84 13.69
C HIS A 110 -3.97 -4.29 12.95
N ILE A 111 -4.04 -4.05 11.64
CA ILE A 111 -5.17 -4.50 10.82
C ILE A 111 -5.03 -5.96 10.40
N GLY A 112 -3.95 -6.66 10.75
CA GLY A 112 -3.73 -8.09 10.56
C GLY A 112 -3.25 -8.52 9.16
N THR A 113 -2.71 -7.61 8.35
CA THR A 113 -2.11 -7.92 7.03
C THR A 113 -0.63 -8.22 7.14
N ALA A 114 -0.01 -8.71 6.05
CA ALA A 114 1.44 -8.78 5.97
C ALA A 114 2.06 -7.39 6.22
N ALA A 115 3.06 -7.33 7.11
CA ALA A 115 3.74 -6.10 7.49
C ALA A 115 4.96 -5.84 6.60
N ASP A 116 4.72 -5.82 5.28
CA ASP A 116 5.74 -5.67 4.25
C ASP A 116 6.19 -4.22 4.04
N GLY A 117 5.47 -3.24 4.59
CA GLY A 117 5.76 -1.80 4.39
C GLY A 117 5.34 -1.30 3.01
N ILE A 118 4.50 -2.04 2.29
CA ILE A 118 3.96 -1.68 0.99
C ILE A 118 2.44 -1.56 1.11
N TYR A 119 1.93 -0.37 0.85
CA TYR A 119 0.50 -0.18 0.71
C TYR A 119 0.08 -0.78 -0.62
N GLY A 120 -0.97 -1.59 -0.61
CA GLY A 120 -1.54 -2.25 -1.78
C GLY A 120 -2.95 -2.74 -1.48
N PRO A 121 -3.57 -3.51 -2.39
CA PRO A 121 -4.95 -3.96 -2.25
C PRO A 121 -5.26 -4.66 -0.91
N ASN A 122 -4.37 -5.54 -0.44
CA ASN A 122 -4.53 -6.24 0.84
C ASN A 122 -4.56 -5.29 2.04
N THR A 123 -3.69 -4.28 2.04
CA THR A 123 -3.65 -3.24 3.07
C THR A 123 -4.88 -2.35 2.97
N ARG A 124 -5.21 -1.90 1.76
CA ARG A 124 -6.38 -1.05 1.45
C ARG A 124 -7.66 -1.65 2.00
N ASP A 125 -7.95 -2.91 1.67
CA ASP A 125 -9.23 -3.55 1.98
C ASP A 125 -9.49 -3.71 3.49
N ARG A 126 -8.48 -3.51 4.34
CA ARG A 126 -8.57 -3.63 5.80
C ARG A 126 -8.23 -2.34 6.54
N MET A 127 -7.71 -1.34 5.83
CA MET A 127 -7.34 -0.06 6.41
C MET A 127 -8.55 0.88 6.49
N LYS A 128 -8.50 1.80 7.45
CA LYS A 128 -9.43 2.91 7.59
C LYS A 128 -8.86 4.14 6.89
N PHE A 129 -9.74 4.88 6.25
CA PHE A 129 -9.45 6.10 5.51
C PHE A 129 -10.25 7.27 6.06
N THR A 130 -9.71 8.47 5.90
CA THR A 130 -10.39 9.69 6.32
C THR A 130 -11.52 10.05 5.37
N THR A 131 -12.58 10.62 5.90
CA THR A 131 -13.61 11.32 5.12
C THR A 131 -13.06 12.60 4.45
N PRO A 132 -13.75 13.18 3.46
CA PRO A 132 -13.31 14.42 2.79
C PRO A 132 -13.09 15.61 3.73
N ASP A 133 -13.92 15.73 4.77
CA ASP A 133 -13.80 16.72 5.86
C ASP A 133 -12.64 16.41 6.83
N ARG A 134 -11.95 15.27 6.67
CA ARG A 134 -10.76 14.85 7.43
C ARG A 134 -11.00 14.61 8.93
N VAL A 135 -12.26 14.54 9.35
CA VAL A 135 -12.64 14.40 10.76
C VAL A 135 -12.73 12.94 11.16
N TYR A 136 -13.43 12.13 10.35
CA TYR A 136 -13.79 10.75 10.68
C TYR A 136 -12.96 9.74 9.90
N CYS A 137 -12.89 8.52 10.43
CA CYS A 137 -12.16 7.41 9.85
C CYS A 137 -13.07 6.20 9.67
N TYR A 138 -13.15 5.70 8.44
CA TYR A 138 -14.02 4.57 8.08
C TYR A 138 -13.25 3.52 7.28
N GLY A 139 -13.66 2.26 7.40
CA GLY A 139 -13.09 1.17 6.62
C GLY A 139 -13.28 1.39 5.13
N TYR A 140 -12.38 0.81 4.34
CA TYR A 140 -12.54 0.65 2.90
C TYR A 140 -13.78 -0.18 2.53
#